data_AF-U6DTR4-F1
#
_entry.id   AF-U6DTR4-F1
#
_cell.length_a   1.000
_cell.length_b   1.000
_cell.length_c   1.000
_cell.angle_alpha   90.00
_cell.angle_beta   90.00
_cell.angle_gamma   90.00
#
_symmetry.space_group_name_H-M   'P 1'
#
loop_
_entity.id
_entity.type
_entity.pdbx_description
1 polymer ?
#
loop_
_entity_poly.entity_id
_entity_poly.type
_entity_poly.pdbx_seq_one_letter_code
_entity_poly.pdbx_strand_id
1 'polypeptide(L)'
;CHAGGAPPADQTLVIKTFRFMSQKLFISVSVLSSLGIVLAVVCLSFNIYNSHVRYIQNSQPNLNNLTAVGCSLALAAVFPLGLDGYHIGRSQFPFVCQARLWLLGLGFSLGYGSMFTKIWWVHTVFTKKEEKKE
;
A
#
# COMPACT_ATOMS: atom_id res chain seq x y z
N CYS A 1 -3.70 56.02 -22.18
CA CYS A 1 -2.88 55.12 -21.34
C CYS A 1 -2.86 53.74 -21.97
N HIS A 2 -1.90 53.52 -22.88
CA HIS A 2 -1.65 52.22 -23.50
C HIS A 2 -0.84 51.36 -22.54
N ALA A 3 -1.45 50.31 -22.00
CA ALA A 3 -0.73 49.17 -21.45
C ALA A 3 -0.94 48.00 -22.43
N GLY A 4 0.06 47.74 -23.28
CA GLY A 4 0.19 46.47 -24.00
C GLY A 4 -0.73 46.21 -25.21
N GLY A 5 -0.55 46.97 -26.30
CA GLY A 5 -0.58 46.58 -27.73
C GLY A 5 -1.61 45.64 -28.39
N ALA A 6 -2.42 44.86 -27.70
CA ALA A 6 -3.38 43.93 -28.31
C ALA A 6 -4.80 44.18 -27.77
N PRO A 7 -5.85 44.09 -28.62
CA PRO A 7 -7.23 44.21 -28.16
C PRO A 7 -7.53 43.12 -27.12
N PRO A 8 -8.28 43.42 -26.04
CA PRO A 8 -8.59 42.45 -25.01
C PRO A 8 -9.42 41.30 -25.61
N ALA A 9 -9.12 40.08 -25.20
CA ALA A 9 -9.87 38.90 -25.63
C ALA A 9 -11.30 38.92 -25.05
N ASP A 10 -12.28 38.57 -25.88
CA ASP A 10 -13.72 38.54 -25.54
C ASP A 10 -14.09 37.40 -24.57
N GLN A 11 -13.19 36.41 -24.40
CA GLN A 11 -13.38 35.24 -23.54
C GLN A 11 -12.18 34.98 -22.65
N THR A 12 -12.45 34.40 -21.47
CA THR A 12 -11.40 33.97 -20.55
C THR A 12 -10.66 32.75 -21.11
N LEU A 13 -9.32 32.84 -21.17
CA LEU A 13 -8.48 31.70 -21.54
C LEU A 13 -8.37 30.73 -20.36
N VAL A 14 -8.99 29.55 -20.47
CA VAL A 14 -8.91 28.49 -19.46
C VAL A 14 -7.59 27.74 -19.59
N ILE A 15 -6.58 28.17 -18.81
CA ILE A 15 -5.30 27.47 -18.70
C ILE A 15 -5.46 26.37 -17.65
N LYS A 16 -5.59 25.12 -18.09
CA LYS A 16 -5.60 23.95 -17.21
C LYS A 16 -4.21 23.80 -16.56
N THR A 17 -4.09 24.17 -15.29
CA THR A 17 -2.87 23.97 -14.50
C THR A 17 -2.98 22.64 -13.74
N PHE A 18 -2.04 21.73 -14.00
CA PHE A 18 -1.93 20.49 -13.23
C PHE A 18 -1.30 20.81 -11.87
N ARG A 19 -1.99 20.47 -10.78
CA ARG A 19 -1.43 20.53 -9.43
C ARG A 19 -0.80 19.18 -9.11
N PHE A 20 0.51 19.18 -8.95
CA PHE A 20 1.29 17.98 -8.62
C PHE A 20 1.53 17.88 -7.11
N MET A 21 1.82 16.67 -6.64
CA MET A 21 2.30 16.43 -5.27
C MET A 21 3.59 17.22 -5.01
N SER A 22 3.72 17.82 -3.82
CA SER A 22 4.98 18.44 -3.40
C SER A 22 6.10 17.41 -3.37
N GLN A 23 7.20 17.68 -4.06
CA GLN A 23 8.34 16.77 -4.19
C GLN A 23 8.94 16.40 -2.82
N LYS A 24 8.92 17.34 -1.86
CA LYS A 24 9.37 17.08 -0.48
C LYS A 24 8.53 16.02 0.22
N LEU A 25 7.20 16.07 0.06
CA LEU A 25 6.29 15.07 0.62
C LEU A 25 6.52 13.72 -0.04
N PHE A 26 6.63 13.70 -1.38
CA PHE A 26 6.86 12.47 -2.11
C PHE A 26 8.15 11.77 -1.69
N ILE A 27 9.26 12.50 -1.57
CA ILE A 27 10.54 11.94 -1.12
C ILE A 27 10.41 11.40 0.31
N SER A 28 9.84 12.17 1.23
CA SER A 28 9.68 11.76 2.63
C SER A 28 8.90 10.44 2.76
N VAL A 29 7.72 10.37 2.13
CA VAL A 29 6.86 9.18 2.19
C VAL A 29 7.50 7.99 1.46
N SER A 30 8.23 8.23 0.37
CA SER A 30 8.93 7.16 -0.36
C SER A 30 10.07 6.55 0.48
N VAL A 31 10.83 7.37 1.20
CA VAL A 31 11.89 6.88 2.11
C VAL A 31 11.27 6.04 3.23
N LEU A 32 10.22 6.53 3.88
CA LEU A 32 9.52 5.77 4.94
C LEU A 32 8.95 4.46 4.41
N SER A 33 8.35 4.46 3.22
CA SER A 33 7.83 3.26 2.58
C SER A 33 8.95 2.25 2.30
N SER A 34 10.08 2.70 1.75
CA SER A 34 11.22 1.83 1.47
C SER A 34 11.79 1.17 2.73
N LEU A 35 11.91 1.91 3.84
CA LEU A 35 12.32 1.35 5.13
C LEU A 35 11.31 0.32 5.65
N GLY A 36 10.01 0.59 5.50
CA GLY A 36 8.96 -0.36 5.86
C GLY A 36 9.02 -1.67 5.07
N ILE A 37 9.32 -1.61 3.77
CA ILE A 37 9.47 -2.79 2.92
C ILE A 37 10.68 -3.61 3.35
N VAL A 38 11.82 -2.97 3.61
CA VAL A 38 13.02 -3.65 4.11
C VAL A 38 12.72 -4.36 5.44
N LEU A 39 12.07 -3.68 6.38
CA LEU A 39 11.65 -4.30 7.64
C LEU A 39 10.70 -5.48 7.43
N ALA A 40 9.73 -5.37 6.52
CA ALA A 40 8.81 -6.46 6.21
C ALA A 40 9.54 -7.70 5.65
N VAL A 41 10.52 -7.51 4.76
CA VAL A 41 11.35 -8.59 4.21
C VAL A 41 12.22 -9.25 5.29
N VAL A 42 12.80 -8.45 6.21
CA VAL A 42 13.56 -8.97 7.34
C VAL A 42 12.67 -9.80 8.26
N CYS A 43 11.49 -9.30 8.62
CA CYS A 43 10.51 -10.03 9.43
C CYS A 43 10.05 -11.33 8.78
N LEU A 44 9.80 -11.32 7.46
CA LEU A 44 9.41 -12.49 6.70
C LEU A 44 10.54 -13.54 6.67
N SER A 45 11.77 -13.09 6.41
CA SER A 45 12.96 -13.95 6.41
C SER A 45 13.18 -14.59 7.79
N PHE A 46 13.05 -13.80 8.86
CA PHE A 46 13.15 -14.28 10.23
C PHE A 46 12.06 -15.33 10.56
N ASN A 47 10.83 -15.11 10.11
CA ASN A 47 9.71 -16.02 10.33
C ASN A 47 9.91 -17.36 9.60
N ILE A 48 10.41 -17.33 8.36
CA ILE A 48 10.71 -18.54 7.58
C ILE A 48 11.89 -19.30 8.19
N TYR A 49 12.99 -18.62 8.52
CA TYR A 49 14.18 -19.26 9.08
C TYR A 49 13.91 -19.94 10.43
N ASN A 50 13.16 -19.27 11.31
CA ASN A 50 12.84 -19.80 12.63
C ASN A 50 11.51 -20.57 12.67
N SER A 51 10.98 -20.99 11.52
CA SER A 51 9.70 -21.71 11.40
C SER A 51 9.64 -23.03 12.18
N HIS A 52 10.80 -23.60 12.53
CA HIS A 52 10.90 -24.81 13.35
C HIS A 52 10.77 -24.57 14.86
N VAL A 53 10.83 -23.32 15.33
CA VAL A 53 10.69 -22.99 16.75
C VAL A 53 9.23 -23.11 17.15
N ARG A 54 8.94 -23.89 18.20
CA ARG A 54 7.57 -24.20 18.65
C ARG A 54 6.72 -22.95 18.96
N TYR A 55 7.35 -21.89 19.48
CA TYR A 55 6.69 -20.60 19.68
C TYR A 55 6.18 -19.99 18.37
N ILE A 56 7.00 -20.03 17.32
CA ILE A 56 6.66 -19.48 15.99
C ILE A 56 5.60 -20.33 15.32
N GLN A 57 5.66 -21.66 15.44
CA GLN A 57 4.62 -22.56 14.94
C GLN A 57 3.25 -22.26 15.57
N ASN A 58 3.21 -22.01 16.89
CA ASN A 58 1.96 -21.69 17.59
C ASN A 58 1.38 -20.32 17.18
N SER A 59 2.21 -19.44 16.61
CA SER A 59 1.81 -18.09 16.19
C SER A 59 1.12 -18.02 14.81
N GLN A 60 0.92 -19.18 14.16
CA GLN A 60 0.39 -19.33 12.80
C GLN A 60 1.29 -18.61 11.75
N PRO A 61 2.49 -19.15 11.49
CA PRO A 61 3.53 -18.45 10.73
C PRO A 61 3.11 -18.12 9.30
N ASN A 62 2.28 -18.97 8.67
CA ASN A 62 1.75 -18.74 7.32
C ASN A 62 0.85 -17.50 7.26
N LEU A 63 -0.01 -17.27 8.25
CA LEU A 63 -0.84 -16.06 8.30
C LEU A 63 0.02 -14.81 8.53
N ASN A 64 1.03 -14.90 9.40
CA ASN A 64 1.96 -13.79 9.62
C ASN A 64 2.77 -13.47 8.33
N ASN A 65 3.13 -14.49 7.54
CA ASN A 65 3.76 -14.30 6.22
C ASN A 65 2.82 -13.60 5.24
N LEU A 66 1.54 -13.99 5.19
CA LEU A 66 0.52 -13.29 4.38
C LEU A 66 0.38 -11.82 4.80
N THR A 67 0.38 -11.53 6.12
CA THR A 67 0.34 -10.15 6.62
C THR A 67 1.54 -9.35 6.13
N ALA A 68 2.75 -9.91 6.26
CA ALA A 68 3.98 -9.23 5.84
C ALA A 68 3.99 -8.94 4.33
N VAL A 69 3.52 -9.89 3.50
CA VAL A 69 3.35 -9.68 2.06
C VAL A 69 2.31 -8.60 1.78
N GLY A 70 1.15 -8.63 2.45
CA GLY A 70 0.11 -7.62 2.31
C GLY A 70 0.61 -6.20 2.64
N CYS A 71 1.33 -6.05 3.75
CA CYS A 71 1.97 -4.80 4.14
C CYS A 71 3.01 -4.33 3.11
N SER A 72 3.82 -5.25 2.59
CA SER A 72 4.83 -4.92 1.57
C SER A 72 4.18 -4.41 0.27
N LEU A 73 3.10 -5.04 -0.18
CA LEU A 73 2.34 -4.62 -1.36
C LEU A 73 1.67 -3.25 -1.16
N ALA A 74 1.08 -3.02 0.02
CA ALA A 74 0.48 -1.72 0.36
C ALA A 74 1.52 -0.60 0.40
N LEU A 75 2.70 -0.85 0.96
CA LEU A 75 3.83 0.08 0.95
C LEU A 75 4.34 0.33 -0.48
N ALA A 76 4.43 -0.72 -1.30
CA ALA A 76 4.82 -0.60 -2.70
C ALA A 76 3.84 0.26 -3.52
N ALA A 77 2.56 0.36 -3.12
CA ALA A 77 1.58 1.23 -3.77
C ALA A 77 1.94 2.73 -3.68
N VAL A 78 2.76 3.14 -2.70
CA VAL A 78 3.21 4.53 -2.51
C VAL A 78 3.93 5.06 -3.75
N PHE A 79 4.74 4.24 -4.42
CA PHE A 79 5.51 4.64 -5.59
C PHE A 79 4.62 5.02 -6.79
N PRO A 80 3.72 4.15 -7.29
CA PRO A 80 2.82 4.51 -8.37
C PRO A 80 1.83 5.61 -7.97
N LEU A 81 1.47 5.76 -6.69
CA LEU A 81 0.63 6.87 -6.22
C LEU A 81 1.32 8.22 -6.34
N GLY A 82 2.61 8.32 -6.04
CA GLY A 82 3.36 9.57 -6.14
C GLY A 82 3.95 9.88 -7.52
N LEU A 83 3.90 8.91 -8.45
CA LEU A 83 4.18 9.11 -9.87
C LEU A 83 3.04 9.93 -10.50
N ASP A 84 3.19 11.26 -10.45
CA ASP A 84 2.28 12.22 -11.06
C ASP A 84 2.72 12.56 -12.50
N GLY A 85 1.82 13.14 -13.30
CA GLY A 85 1.96 13.34 -14.76
C GLY A 85 3.18 14.16 -15.25
N TYR A 86 4.03 14.61 -14.31
CA TYR A 86 5.35 15.19 -14.57
C TYR A 86 6.40 14.14 -14.97
N HIS A 87 6.35 12.92 -14.40
CA HIS A 87 7.35 11.87 -14.63
C HIS A 87 6.91 10.80 -15.65
N ILE A 88 5.62 10.76 -16.02
CA ILE A 88 5.03 9.70 -16.85
C ILE A 88 4.32 10.28 -18.07
N GLY A 89 4.61 9.70 -19.24
CA GLY A 89 3.91 10.02 -20.47
C GLY A 89 2.46 9.54 -20.47
N ARG A 90 1.59 10.19 -21.25
CA ARG A 90 0.15 9.88 -21.33
C ARG A 90 -0.17 8.41 -21.64
N SER A 91 0.74 7.68 -22.30
CA SER A 91 0.57 6.26 -22.64
C SER A 91 0.74 5.31 -21.45
N GLN A 92 1.56 5.66 -20.46
CA GLN A 92 1.85 4.81 -19.30
C GLN A 92 0.92 5.09 -18.10
N PHE A 93 0.17 6.19 -18.15
CA PHE A 93 -0.81 6.56 -17.13
C PHE A 93 -1.86 5.47 -16.81
N PRO A 94 -2.50 4.79 -17.79
CA PRO A 94 -3.47 3.73 -17.48
C PRO A 94 -2.82 2.54 -16.75
N PHE A 95 -1.57 2.20 -17.07
CA PHE A 95 -0.84 1.13 -16.39
C PHE A 95 -0.58 1.47 -14.93
N VAL A 96 -0.14 2.71 -14.66
CA VAL A 96 0.10 3.20 -13.29
C VAL A 96 -1.21 3.25 -12.49
N CYS A 97 -2.30 3.68 -13.12
CA CYS A 97 -3.63 3.68 -12.51
C CYS A 97 -4.05 2.25 -12.10
N GLN A 98 -3.87 1.28 -12.99
CA GLN A 98 -4.19 -0.12 -12.73
C GLN A 98 -3.29 -0.70 -11.63
N ALA A 99 -2.00 -0.38 -11.62
CA ALA A 99 -1.06 -0.82 -10.60
C ALA A 99 -1.46 -0.32 -9.20
N ARG A 100 -1.92 0.94 -9.08
CA ARG A 100 -2.42 1.49 -7.80
C ARG A 100 -3.57 0.65 -7.24
N LEU A 101 -4.55 0.32 -8.10
CA LEU A 101 -5.72 -0.45 -7.70
C LEU A 101 -5.33 -1.86 -7.23
N TRP A 102 -4.50 -2.56 -8.00
CA TRP A 102 -4.07 -3.91 -7.66
C TRP A 102 -3.24 -3.97 -6.39
N LEU A 103 -2.24 -3.07 -6.25
CA LEU A 103 -1.36 -3.07 -5.08
C LEU A 103 -2.12 -2.76 -3.78
N LEU A 104 -3.00 -1.75 -3.81
CA LEU A 104 -3.81 -1.39 -2.65
C LEU A 104 -4.84 -2.48 -2.33
N GLY A 105 -5.57 -2.96 -3.34
CA GLY A 105 -6.61 -3.97 -3.15
C GLY A 105 -6.04 -5.27 -2.60
N LEU A 106 -5.03 -5.83 -3.27
CA LEU A 106 -4.39 -7.07 -2.83
C LEU A 106 -3.67 -6.90 -1.50
N GLY A 107 -2.93 -5.79 -1.31
CA GLY A 107 -2.20 -5.53 -0.08
C GLY A 107 -3.12 -5.44 1.14
N PHE A 108 -4.21 -4.68 1.02
CA PHE A 108 -5.21 -4.55 2.08
C PHE A 108 -5.94 -5.87 2.35
N SER A 109 -6.43 -6.55 1.32
CA SER A 109 -7.16 -7.81 1.48
C SER A 109 -6.31 -8.90 2.12
N LEU A 110 -5.04 -9.04 1.71
CA LEU A 110 -4.13 -10.03 2.29
C LEU A 110 -3.79 -9.70 3.74
N GLY A 111 -3.48 -8.43 4.03
CA GLY A 111 -3.10 -7.99 5.38
C GLY A 111 -4.26 -8.04 6.39
N TYR A 112 -5.44 -7.54 6.00
CA TYR A 112 -6.61 -7.56 6.86
C TYR A 112 -7.20 -8.97 6.98
N GLY A 113 -7.27 -9.70 5.86
CA GLY A 113 -7.80 -11.06 5.81
C GLY A 113 -7.03 -12.01 6.71
N SER A 114 -5.69 -11.96 6.70
CA SER A 114 -4.86 -12.82 7.56
C SER A 114 -5.07 -12.54 9.05
N MET A 115 -5.19 -11.26 9.45
CA MET A 115 -5.48 -10.89 10.83
C MET A 115 -6.86 -11.36 11.26
N PHE A 116 -7.87 -11.18 10.40
CA PHE A 116 -9.23 -11.64 10.66
C PHE A 116 -9.28 -13.16 10.84
N THR A 117 -8.67 -13.93 9.95
CA THR A 117 -8.60 -15.40 10.06
C THR A 117 -7.95 -15.83 11.36
N LYS A 118 -6.90 -15.13 11.82
CA LYS A 118 -6.22 -15.43 13.08
C LYS A 118 -7.14 -15.27 14.29
N ILE A 119 -7.89 -14.17 14.35
CA ILE A 119 -8.86 -13.89 15.42
C ILE A 119 -10.00 -14.92 15.38
N TRP A 120 -10.53 -15.19 14.18
CA TRP A 120 -11.60 -16.17 13.97
C TRP A 120 -11.21 -17.58 14.41
N TRP A 121 -9.98 -18.00 14.12
CA TRP A 121 -9.48 -19.30 14.54
C TRP A 121 -9.42 -19.41 16.07
N VAL A 122 -8.91 -18.38 16.74
CA VAL A 122 -8.86 -18.32 18.20
C VAL A 122 -10.27 -18.41 18.79
N HIS A 123 -11.21 -17.59 18.30
CA HIS A 123 -12.61 -17.63 18.72
C HIS A 123 -13.20 -19.05 18.59
N THR A 124 -13.04 -19.67 17.41
CA THR A 124 -13.55 -21.02 17.13
C THR A 124 -12.94 -22.08 18.06
N VAL A 125 -11.64 -22.00 18.38
CA VAL A 125 -10.97 -22.94 19.29
C VAL A 125 -11.49 -22.81 20.72
N PHE A 126 -11.80 -21.58 21.18
CA PHE A 126 -12.38 -21.36 22.50
C PHE A 126 -13.83 -21.87 22.56
N THR A 127 -14.69 -21.49 21.61
CA THR A 127 -16.10 -21.94 21.59
C THR A 127 -16.21 -23.46 21.54
N LYS A 128 -15.41 -24.15 20.71
CA LYS A 128 -15.40 -25.63 20.65
C LYS A 128 -14.94 -26.31 21.94
N LYS A 129 -14.16 -25.63 22.78
CA LYS A 129 -13.77 -26.15 24.09
C LYS A 129 -14.90 -26.03 25.11
N GLU A 130 -15.75 -25.02 24.97
CA GLU A 130 -16.93 -24.83 25.81
C GLU A 130 -17.98 -25.90 25.48
N GLU A 131 -18.27 -26.12 24.20
CA GLU A 131 -19.23 -27.16 23.75
C GLU A 131 -18.84 -28.60 24.14
N LYS A 132 -17.55 -28.90 24.34
CA LYS A 132 -17.08 -30.22 24.77
C LYS A 132 -17.07 -30.43 26.29
N LYS A 133 -17.31 -29.37 27.06
CA LYS A 133 -17.36 -29.43 28.53
C LYS A 133 -18.77 -29.71 29.05
N GLU A 134 -19.78 -29.51 28.23
CA GLU A 134 -21.17 -29.96 28.43
C GLU A 134 -21.37 -31.38 27.91
#